data_AF-A0AAW3AWX8-F1
#
_entry.id   AF-A0AAW3AWX8-F1
#
_cell.length_a   1.000
_cell.length_b   1.000
_cell.length_c   1.000
_cell.angle_alpha   90.00
_cell.angle_beta   90.00
_cell.angle_gamma   90.00
#
_symmetry.space_group_name_H-M   'P 1'
#
loop_
_entity.id
_entity.type
_entity.pdbx_description
1 polymer ?
#
loop_
_entity_poly.entity_id
_entity_poly.type
_entity_poly.pdbx_seq_one_letter_code
_entity_poly.pdbx_strand_id
1 'polypeptide(L)'
;MLEKGLKVKEFELKSYNFSDTGSFGFGIDEHIDLGIKYDPSTGIYGMDFYVVLGRRGERVAHRKRKCSRVGHSHHVTKAEAMKWFEKVHDGIIFQAKKKKKMIRRRRR
;
A
#
# COMPACT_ATOMS: atom_id res chain seq x y z
N MET A 1 0.25 -8.20 -11.52
CA MET A 1 1.47 -7.82 -10.77
C MET A 1 1.23 -7.77 -9.27
N LEU A 2 0.20 -7.04 -8.78
CA LEU A 2 -0.11 -6.97 -7.35
C LEU A 2 -0.31 -8.35 -6.70
N GLU A 3 -1.11 -9.22 -7.31
CA GLU A 3 -1.36 -10.58 -6.81
C GLU A 3 -0.08 -11.42 -6.68
N LYS A 4 0.85 -11.30 -7.64
CA LYS A 4 2.16 -11.96 -7.56
C LYS A 4 2.96 -11.45 -6.35
N GLY A 5 2.97 -10.13 -6.13
CA GLY A 5 3.66 -9.54 -4.99
C GLY A 5 3.04 -9.91 -3.65
N LEU A 6 1.70 -9.99 -3.58
CA LEU A 6 0.99 -10.43 -2.38
C LEU A 6 1.22 -11.91 -2.08
N LYS A 7 1.36 -12.75 -3.11
CA LYS A 7 1.69 -14.17 -2.94
C LYS A 7 3.05 -14.38 -2.28
N VAL A 8 4.05 -13.53 -2.58
CA VAL A 8 5.37 -13.56 -1.91
C VAL A 8 5.26 -13.24 -0.41
N LYS A 9 4.28 -12.44 -0.02
CA LYS A 9 3.96 -12.14 1.38
C LYS A 9 2.85 -13.04 1.94
N GLU A 10 2.52 -14.14 1.28
CA GLU A 10 1.50 -15.10 1.73
C GLU A 10 0.12 -14.47 1.97
N PHE A 11 -0.18 -13.36 1.27
CA PHE A 11 -1.36 -12.53 1.50
C PHE A 11 -1.48 -11.96 2.92
N GLU A 12 -0.36 -11.93 3.65
CA GLU A 12 -0.28 -11.43 5.01
C GLU A 12 0.30 -10.00 5.05
N LEU A 13 -0.43 -9.08 5.67
CA LEU A 13 0.02 -7.71 5.88
C LEU A 13 -0.22 -7.26 7.32
N LYS A 14 0.57 -6.27 7.77
CA LYS A 14 0.39 -5.69 9.10
C LYS A 14 -0.47 -4.44 9.01
N SER A 15 -1.27 -4.16 10.04
CA SER A 15 -2.19 -3.02 10.04
C SER A 15 -1.49 -1.64 9.94
N TYR A 16 -0.18 -1.55 10.23
CA TYR A 16 0.58 -0.32 10.03
C TYR A 16 0.96 -0.03 8.56
N ASN A 17 0.92 -1.04 7.68
CA ASN A 17 1.18 -0.88 6.25
C ASN A 17 0.07 -0.08 5.55
N PHE A 18 -1.12 -0.01 6.15
CA PHE A 18 -2.25 0.75 5.67
C PHE A 18 -2.20 2.20 6.17
N SER A 19 -2.25 3.13 5.21
CA SER A 19 -2.33 4.58 5.42
C SER A 19 -3.74 5.01 5.81
N ASP A 20 -3.84 6.17 6.47
CA ASP A 20 -5.11 6.81 6.81
C ASP A 20 -5.89 7.24 5.55
N THR A 21 -5.18 7.48 4.43
CA THR A 21 -5.71 7.80 3.10
C THR A 21 -6.23 6.58 2.32
N GLY A 22 -6.27 5.39 2.92
CA GLY A 22 -6.76 4.16 2.26
C GLY A 22 -5.77 3.50 1.30
N SER A 23 -4.55 4.04 1.16
CA SER A 23 -3.46 3.40 0.42
C SER A 23 -2.69 2.41 1.31
N PHE A 24 -1.99 1.45 0.72
CA PHE A 24 -1.11 0.53 1.45
C PHE A 24 0.11 0.16 0.64
N GLY A 25 1.15 -0.36 1.30
CA GLY A 25 2.34 -0.82 0.60
C GLY A 25 3.10 -1.90 1.36
N PHE A 26 3.92 -2.63 0.62
CA PHE A 26 4.78 -3.69 1.14
C PHE A 26 6.03 -3.81 0.27
N GLY A 27 7.15 -4.18 0.89
CA GLY A 27 8.41 -4.42 0.21
C GLY A 27 8.62 -5.91 -0.03
N ILE A 28 9.27 -6.24 -1.15
CA ILE A 28 9.80 -7.57 -1.46
C ILE A 28 11.32 -7.44 -1.51
N ASP A 29 12.01 -8.35 -0.84
CA ASP A 29 13.47 -8.29 -0.71
C ASP A 29 14.17 -8.83 -1.98
N GLU A 30 13.54 -9.77 -2.69
CA GLU A 30 14.07 -10.38 -3.92
C GLU A 30 13.02 -10.45 -5.03
N HIS A 31 13.32 -9.87 -6.19
CA HIS A 31 12.40 -9.91 -7.35
C HIS A 31 12.28 -11.31 -7.98
N ILE A 32 13.18 -12.24 -7.67
CA ILE A 32 13.13 -13.63 -8.18
C ILE A 32 11.85 -14.32 -7.67
N ASP A 33 11.40 -13.99 -6.46
CA ASP A 33 10.16 -14.53 -5.88
C ASP A 33 8.91 -14.16 -6.69
N LEU A 34 8.99 -13.14 -7.55
CA LEU A 34 7.91 -12.76 -8.47
C LEU A 34 7.82 -13.66 -9.72
N GLY A 35 8.74 -14.62 -9.86
CA GLY A 35 8.85 -15.55 -10.99
C GLY A 35 9.61 -14.99 -12.20
N ILE A 36 10.46 -13.98 -11.98
CA ILE A 36 11.36 -13.45 -13.00
C ILE A 36 12.60 -14.36 -13.06
N LYS A 37 13.04 -14.73 -14.28
CA LYS A 37 14.24 -15.55 -14.44
C LYS A 37 15.45 -14.80 -13.92
N TYR A 38 16.31 -15.51 -13.19
CA TYR A 38 17.57 -14.98 -12.73
C TYR A 38 18.51 -14.69 -13.91
N ASP A 39 19.01 -13.46 -13.98
CA ASP A 39 20.10 -13.05 -14.86
C ASP A 39 21.29 -12.57 -14.00
N PRO A 40 22.45 -13.26 -14.03
CA PRO A 40 23.63 -12.88 -13.26
C PRO A 40 24.16 -11.48 -13.58
N SER A 41 23.86 -10.93 -14.75
CA SER A 41 24.30 -9.58 -15.16
C SER A 41 23.54 -8.48 -14.41
N THR A 42 22.26 -8.70 -14.09
CA THR A 42 21.45 -7.76 -13.32
C THR A 42 21.62 -7.96 -11.82
N GLY A 43 21.77 -9.20 -11.33
CA GLY A 43 21.85 -9.47 -9.88
C GLY A 43 20.49 -9.49 -9.18
N ILE A 44 20.46 -9.59 -7.84
CA ILE A 44 19.24 -9.68 -7.03
C ILE A 44 18.89 -8.32 -6.43
N TYR A 45 17.64 -7.91 -6.60
CA TYR A 45 17.12 -6.63 -6.12
C TYR A 45 15.80 -6.78 -5.40
N GLY A 46 15.63 -6.01 -4.33
CA GLY A 46 14.36 -5.77 -3.68
C GLY A 46 13.59 -4.62 -4.32
N MET A 47 12.28 -4.58 -4.10
CA MET A 47 11.39 -3.54 -4.59
C MET A 47 10.25 -3.25 -3.63
N ASP A 48 9.75 -2.02 -3.68
CA ASP A 48 8.59 -1.60 -2.90
C ASP A 48 7.34 -1.51 -3.78
N PHE A 49 6.25 -2.11 -3.32
CA PHE A 49 4.92 -1.95 -3.89
C PHE A 49 4.15 -0.93 -3.06
N TYR A 50 3.63 0.11 -3.72
CA TYR A 50 2.70 1.05 -3.12
C TYR A 50 1.41 1.10 -3.94
N VAL A 51 0.31 0.75 -3.30
CA VAL A 51 -1.02 0.61 -3.90
C VAL A 51 -1.90 1.75 -3.41
N VAL A 52 -2.38 2.55 -4.35
CA VAL A 52 -3.34 3.63 -4.10
C VAL A 52 -4.73 3.13 -4.44
N LEU A 53 -5.57 2.97 -3.42
CA LEU A 53 -6.99 2.67 -3.60
C LEU A 53 -7.77 3.97 -3.80
N GLY A 54 -8.65 3.99 -4.80
CA GLY A 54 -9.49 5.13 -5.12
C GLY A 54 -10.86 4.70 -5.62
N ARG A 55 -11.87 5.52 -5.38
CA ARG A 55 -13.21 5.33 -5.94
C ARG A 55 -13.31 6.03 -7.29
N ARG A 56 -14.10 5.47 -8.21
CA ARG A 56 -14.39 6.11 -9.50
C ARG A 56 -15.01 7.49 -9.24
N GLY A 57 -14.39 8.55 -9.75
CA GLY A 57 -14.82 9.94 -9.50
C GLY A 57 -13.69 10.86 -9.08
N GLU A 58 -12.53 10.33 -8.69
CA GLU A 58 -11.38 11.11 -8.19
C GLU A 58 -10.78 12.08 -9.23
N ARG A 59 -11.03 11.85 -10.53
CA ARG A 59 -10.58 12.71 -11.64
C ARG A 59 -10.97 14.19 -11.46
N VAL A 60 -12.03 14.50 -10.71
CA VAL A 60 -12.45 15.90 -10.47
C VAL A 60 -11.36 16.75 -9.82
N ALA A 61 -10.46 16.15 -9.03
CA ALA A 61 -9.33 16.84 -8.40
C ALA A 61 -8.09 16.95 -9.30
N HIS A 62 -8.04 16.24 -10.43
CA HIS A 62 -6.87 16.18 -11.31
C HIS A 62 -7.10 16.84 -12.68
N ARG A 63 -8.36 17.10 -13.06
CA ARG A 63 -8.69 17.70 -14.37
C ARG A 63 -8.29 19.19 -14.42
N LYS A 64 -7.75 19.64 -15.57
CA LYS A 64 -7.37 21.05 -15.80
C LYS A 64 -8.58 22.00 -15.77
N ARG A 65 -9.65 21.67 -16.50
CA ARG A 65 -10.88 22.48 -16.57
C ARG A 65 -11.87 22.06 -15.48
N LYS A 66 -12.47 23.05 -14.79
CA LYS A 66 -13.44 22.84 -13.70
C LYS A 66 -12.89 21.94 -12.58
N CYS A 67 -11.63 22.12 -12.20
CA CYS A 67 -11.05 21.37 -11.08
C CYS A 67 -11.82 21.66 -9.77
N SER A 68 -12.09 20.63 -8.98
CA SER A 68 -12.77 20.74 -7.70
C SER A 68 -12.28 19.68 -6.72
N ARG A 69 -12.48 19.91 -5.42
CA ARG A 69 -12.12 18.93 -4.39
C ARG A 69 -13.04 17.70 -4.45
N VAL A 70 -12.48 16.54 -4.09
CA VAL A 70 -13.26 15.32 -3.82
C VAL A 70 -13.97 15.50 -2.48
N GLY A 71 -15.23 15.08 -2.38
CA GLY A 71 -16.01 15.16 -1.15
C GLY A 71 -15.48 14.22 -0.06
N HIS A 72 -15.63 14.60 1.21
CA HIS A 72 -15.08 13.83 2.34
C HIS A 72 -15.56 12.37 2.36
N SER A 73 -16.86 12.16 2.15
CA SER A 73 -17.48 10.83 2.11
C SER A 73 -17.02 9.95 0.96
N HIS A 74 -16.39 10.53 -0.08
CA HIS A 74 -15.91 9.81 -1.25
C HIS A 74 -14.47 9.30 -1.08
N HIS A 75 -13.72 9.81 -0.09
CA HIS A 75 -12.37 9.30 0.18
C HIS A 75 -12.44 7.89 0.76
N VAL A 76 -11.46 7.07 0.36
CA VAL A 76 -11.27 5.74 0.94
C VAL A 76 -10.60 5.91 2.30
N THR A 77 -11.19 5.29 3.32
CA THR A 77 -10.60 5.30 4.66
C THR A 77 -9.69 4.09 4.86
N LYS A 78 -8.82 4.15 5.86
CA LYS A 78 -7.99 3.02 6.27
C LYS A 78 -8.81 1.74 6.54
N ALA A 79 -9.94 1.87 7.23
CA ALA A 79 -10.80 0.75 7.58
C ALA A 79 -11.42 0.10 6.33
N GLU A 80 -11.83 0.93 5.36
CA GLU A 80 -12.34 0.44 4.08
C GLU A 80 -11.27 -0.27 3.26
N ALA A 81 -10.03 0.25 3.26
CA ALA A 81 -8.91 -0.38 2.58
C ALA A 81 -8.57 -1.76 3.16
N MET A 82 -8.58 -1.91 4.49
CA MET A 82 -8.38 -3.19 5.15
C MET A 82 -9.49 -4.19 4.79
N LYS A 83 -10.76 -3.77 4.85
CA LYS A 83 -11.89 -4.61 4.44
C LYS A 83 -11.83 -5.01 2.97
N TRP A 84 -11.39 -4.10 2.09
CA TRP A 84 -11.22 -4.40 0.67
C TRP A 84 -10.14 -5.46 0.45
N PHE A 85 -9.03 -5.38 1.19
CA PHE A 85 -7.94 -6.35 1.12
C PHE A 85 -8.38 -7.75 1.59
N GLU A 86 -9.07 -7.82 2.73
CA GLU A 86 -9.64 -9.07 3.25
C GLU A 86 -10.66 -9.69 2.28
N LYS A 87 -11.48 -8.87 1.61
CA LYS A 87 -12.55 -9.36 0.74
C LYS A 87 -12.08 -9.80 -0.66
N VAL A 88 -11.13 -9.08 -1.26
CA VAL A 88 -10.75 -9.29 -2.67
C VAL A 88 -9.61 -10.29 -2.82
N HIS A 89 -8.71 -10.32 -1.84
CA HIS A 89 -7.52 -11.14 -1.87
C HIS A 89 -7.46 -12.16 -0.73
N ASP A 90 -8.55 -12.34 0.03
CA ASP A 90 -8.65 -13.20 1.21
C ASP A 90 -7.48 -13.01 2.19
N GLY A 91 -6.98 -11.77 2.25
CA GLY A 91 -5.74 -11.45 2.94
C GLY A 91 -5.89 -11.37 4.45
N ILE A 92 -4.85 -11.79 5.17
CA ILE A 92 -4.81 -11.81 6.63
C ILE A 92 -4.12 -10.54 7.13
N ILE A 93 -4.78 -9.79 8.02
CA ILE A 93 -4.24 -8.56 8.58
C ILE A 93 -3.86 -8.76 10.06
N PHE A 94 -2.57 -8.68 10.37
CA PHE A 94 -2.09 -8.71 11.74
C PHE A 94 -2.12 -7.32 12.39
N GLN A 95 -2.74 -7.24 13.56
CA GLN A 95 -2.72 -6.02 14.37
C GLN A 95 -1.37 -5.88 15.08
N ALA A 96 -0.49 -5.06 14.50
CA ALA A 96 0.81 -4.76 15.09
C ALA A 96 0.80 -3.40 15.81
N LYS A 97 1.35 -3.33 17.02
CA LYS A 97 1.52 -2.05 17.75
C LYS A 97 2.46 -1.14 16.95
N LYS A 98 2.01 0.07 16.61
CA LYS A 98 2.89 1.12 16.03
C LYS A 98 4.06 1.34 16.99
N LYS A 99 5.32 1.22 16.52
CA LYS A 99 6.49 1.66 17.28
C LYS A 99 6.32 3.17 17.56
N LYS A 100 6.36 3.58 18.84
CA LYS A 100 6.37 5.00 19.21
C LYS A 100 7.56 5.67 18.53
N LYS A 101 7.31 6.67 17.67
CA LYS A 101 8.38 7.54 17.18
C LYS A 101 8.96 8.29 18.39
N MET A 102 10.25 8.12 18.65
CA MET A 102 10.97 8.91 19.64
C MET A 102 11.01 10.35 19.11
N ILE A 103 10.15 11.23 19.64
CA ILE A 103 10.20 12.66 19.33
C ILE A 103 11.47 13.20 19.96
N ARG A 104 12.54 13.35 19.16
CA ARG A 104 13.70 14.14 19.55
C ARG A 104 13.23 15.60 19.64
N ARG A 105 12.84 16.02 20.85
CA ARG A 105 12.66 17.45 21.16
C ARG A 105 13.99 18.12 20.89
N ARG A 106 14.11 18.85 19.77
CA ARG A 106 15.19 19.82 19.60
C ARG A 106 15.02 20.84 20.72
N ARG A 107 15.94 20.81 21.69
CA ARG A 107 16.08 21.89 22.66
C ARG A 107 16.45 23.15 21.85
N ARG A 108 15.65 24.21 22.02
CA ARG A 108 16.00 25.55 21.58
C ARG A 108 17.20 26.04 22.38
#